data_AF-A0A9W6YR02-F1
#
_entry.id   AF-A0A9W6YR02-F1
#
_cell.length_a   1.000
_cell.length_b   1.000
_cell.length_c   1.000
_cell.angle_alpha   90.00
_cell.angle_beta   90.00
_cell.angle_gamma   90.00
#
_symmetry.space_group_name_H-M   'P 1'
#
loop_
_entity.id
_entity.type
_entity.pdbx_description
1 polymer ?
#
loop_
_entity_poly.entity_id
_entity_poly.type
_entity_poly.pdbx_seq_one_letter_code
_entity_poly.pdbx_strand_id
1 'polypeptide(L)'
;MLRDTFSAFAEEHKTSVHVVFIESICTSEAVINANIRQKVESSPDYSNMPEDEAFADLKQRLKNYEAAYEALEDAEECSYIKLFDMQSKVHAKGIYGHVAKSILPYMMSFHIEHRPIWLVRAGHCTEVRRDFLALIKDPCVAPRSARLSPLGVDFAYRLGVFVKQRTAVWMDNEGITPEDNPTECLVMTSTLPRAVETADFLPCGKRMQMATLNPLDKGECYGMTMDQMKEQLPEAYAAYERDPWRTRFPGGESYQDLMMRLEPVLIDIEQHTGPVLVVSHISTLQVLYSYFLGAPIESSPDLEIPFHSVLELVPSQDGWTKTVFNMRA
;
A
#
# COMPACT_ATOMS: atom_id res chain seq x y z
N MET A 1 18.39 6.72 31.33
CA MET A 1 17.39 7.80 31.14
C MET A 1 16.15 7.33 30.39
N LEU A 2 16.19 7.05 29.08
CA LEU A 2 14.98 6.68 28.33
C LEU A 2 14.32 5.37 28.81
N ARG A 3 15.15 4.35 29.09
CA ARG A 3 14.71 3.06 29.63
C ARG A 3 14.03 3.20 30.98
N ASP A 4 14.61 3.99 31.87
CA ASP A 4 14.08 4.23 33.21
C ASP A 4 12.72 4.93 33.12
N THR A 5 12.55 5.86 32.17
CA THR A 5 11.26 6.51 31.89
C THR A 5 10.20 5.50 31.44
N PHE A 6 10.53 4.61 30.50
CA PHE A 6 9.57 3.60 30.02
C PHE A 6 9.28 2.52 31.07
N SER A 7 10.25 2.14 31.89
CA SER A 7 10.04 1.23 33.02
C SER A 7 9.11 1.84 34.07
N ALA A 8 9.31 3.11 34.43
CA ALA A 8 8.43 3.82 35.35
C ALA A 8 7.00 3.93 34.79
N PHE A 9 6.85 4.23 33.50
CA PHE A 9 5.54 4.24 32.82
C PHE A 9 4.87 2.86 32.87
N ALA A 10 5.62 1.79 32.62
CA ALA A 10 5.14 0.41 32.64
C ALA A 10 4.61 0.02 34.04
N GLU A 11 5.35 0.37 35.09
CA GLU A 11 4.95 0.15 36.48
C GLU A 11 3.68 0.93 36.84
N GLU A 12 3.63 2.22 36.51
CA GLU A 12 2.49 3.10 36.78
C GLU A 12 1.20 2.58 36.13
N HIS A 13 1.29 2.11 34.88
CA HIS A 13 0.13 1.67 34.09
C HIS A 13 -0.13 0.17 34.18
N LYS A 14 0.65 -0.58 34.98
CA LYS A 14 0.58 -2.05 35.10
C LYS A 14 0.61 -2.75 33.74
N THR A 15 1.44 -2.25 32.84
CA THR A 15 1.61 -2.77 31.49
C THR A 15 3.06 -3.21 31.26
N SER A 16 3.31 -3.95 30.19
CA SER A 16 4.67 -4.25 29.75
C SER A 16 5.02 -3.35 28.57
N VAL A 17 6.16 -2.66 28.67
CA VAL A 17 6.71 -1.86 27.57
C VAL A 17 7.98 -2.52 27.08
N HIS A 18 8.00 -2.87 25.79
CA HIS A 18 9.19 -3.36 25.11
C HIS A 18 9.72 -2.26 24.19
N VAL A 19 10.95 -1.82 24.43
CA VAL A 19 11.60 -0.76 23.63
C VAL A 19 12.45 -1.41 22.55
N VAL A 20 12.21 -1.02 21.29
CA VAL A 20 13.03 -1.40 20.13
C VAL A 20 13.63 -0.14 19.53
N PHE A 21 14.95 -0.09 19.40
CA PHE A 21 15.64 0.99 18.70
C PHE A 21 15.69 0.70 17.20
N ILE A 22 15.41 1.71 16.37
CA ILE A 22 15.57 1.61 14.92
C ILE A 22 16.69 2.55 14.52
N GLU A 23 17.75 2.00 13.96
CA GLU A 23 18.94 2.73 13.53
C GLU A 23 19.05 2.63 12.00
N SER A 24 18.99 3.77 11.31
CA SER A 24 19.20 3.83 9.86
C SER A 24 20.63 4.30 9.58
N ILE A 25 21.42 3.43 8.96
CA ILE A 25 22.83 3.66 8.65
C ILE A 25 22.95 3.76 7.14
N CYS A 26 23.22 4.95 6.62
CA CYS A 26 23.46 5.18 5.21
C CYS A 26 24.94 5.50 5.01
N THR A 27 25.66 4.65 4.27
CA THR A 27 27.06 4.85 3.89
C THR A 27 27.25 5.13 2.40
N SER A 28 26.22 4.85 1.59
CA SER A 28 26.23 5.16 0.16
C SER A 28 26.19 6.67 -0.08
N GLU A 29 27.27 7.22 -0.65
CA GLU A 29 27.31 8.64 -1.03
C GLU A 29 26.19 9.03 -2.01
N ALA A 30 25.79 8.11 -2.89
CA ALA A 30 24.71 8.37 -3.84
C ALA A 30 23.37 8.58 -3.12
N VAL A 31 23.04 7.72 -2.16
CA VAL A 31 21.81 7.81 -1.36
C VAL A 31 21.86 9.02 -0.43
N ILE A 32 23.01 9.30 0.20
CA ILE A 32 23.20 10.49 1.04
C ILE A 32 22.97 11.76 0.20
N ASN A 33 23.61 11.88 -0.96
CA ASN A 33 23.46 13.07 -1.80
C ASN A 33 22.03 13.24 -2.32
N ALA A 34 21.34 12.15 -2.69
CA ALA A 34 19.93 12.19 -3.09
C ALA A 34 19.03 12.69 -1.93
N ASN A 35 19.21 12.14 -0.73
CA ASN A 35 18.46 12.55 0.47
C ASN A 35 18.75 14.02 0.85
N ILE A 36 20.00 14.48 0.72
CA ILE A 36 20.38 15.87 0.99
C ILE A 36 19.68 16.79 -0.02
N ARG A 37 19.73 16.51 -1.33
CA ARG A 37 19.03 17.31 -2.35
C ARG A 37 17.55 17.41 -2.05
N GLN A 38 16.91 16.26 -1.81
CA GLN A 38 15.49 16.21 -1.46
C GLN A 38 15.18 17.06 -0.22
N LYS A 39 16.04 17.02 0.81
CA LYS A 39 15.85 17.82 2.03
C LYS A 39 16.07 19.32 1.79
N VAL A 40 17.02 19.70 0.95
CA VAL A 40 17.28 21.11 0.60
C VAL A 40 16.09 21.68 -0.19
N GLU A 41 15.55 20.91 -1.14
CA GLU A 41 14.40 21.34 -1.96
C GLU A 41 13.09 21.45 -1.16
N SER A 42 12.88 20.56 -0.18
CA SER A 42 11.60 20.46 0.55
C SER A 42 11.55 21.18 1.89
N SER A 43 12.70 21.38 2.55
CA SER A 43 12.71 21.89 3.92
C SER A 43 12.49 23.42 3.98
N PRO A 44 11.57 23.89 4.83
CA PRO A 44 11.40 25.32 5.09
C PRO A 44 12.69 26.01 5.57
N ASP A 45 13.58 25.28 6.24
CA ASP A 45 14.87 25.78 6.77
C ASP A 45 15.79 26.35 5.68
N TYR A 46 15.68 25.84 4.45
CA TYR A 46 16.56 26.18 3.33
C TYR A 46 15.88 27.04 2.26
N SER A 47 14.60 27.40 2.45
CA SER A 47 13.77 28.14 1.49
C SER A 47 14.33 29.49 1.02
N ASN A 48 15.19 30.13 1.82
CA ASN A 48 15.80 31.43 1.51
C ASN A 48 17.31 31.35 1.25
N MET A 49 17.85 30.14 1.11
CA MET A 49 19.28 29.90 0.94
C MET A 49 19.56 29.39 -0.49
N PRO A 50 20.63 29.84 -1.15
CA PRO A 50 21.09 29.24 -2.40
C PRO A 50 21.37 27.74 -2.21
N GLU A 51 21.04 26.93 -3.21
CA GLU A 51 21.13 25.46 -3.13
C GLU A 51 22.53 24.98 -2.73
N ASP A 52 23.58 25.57 -3.31
CA ASP A 52 24.97 25.24 -2.99
C ASP A 52 25.34 25.54 -1.53
N GLU A 53 24.83 26.63 -0.96
CA GLU A 53 25.06 27.02 0.42
C GLU A 53 24.28 26.11 1.39
N ALA A 54 23.03 25.76 1.06
CA ALA A 54 22.20 24.85 1.83
C ALA A 54 22.80 23.44 1.88
N PHE A 55 23.34 22.99 0.75
CA PHE A 55 24.03 21.71 0.64
C PHE A 55 25.30 21.68 1.50
N ALA A 56 26.07 22.77 1.52
CA ALA A 56 27.27 22.90 2.35
C ALA A 56 26.94 22.95 3.85
N ASP A 57 25.92 23.72 4.25
CA ASP A 57 25.44 23.79 5.64
C ASP A 57 25.00 22.41 6.15
N LEU A 58 24.16 21.71 5.38
CA LEU A 58 23.66 20.40 5.78
C LEU A 58 24.78 19.37 5.89
N LYS A 59 25.76 19.39 4.97
CA LYS A 59 26.97 18.55 5.07
C LYS A 59 27.79 18.87 6.32
N GLN A 60 27.92 20.14 6.70
CA GLN A 60 28.65 20.52 7.90
C GLN A 60 27.91 20.08 9.17
N ARG A 61 26.58 20.18 9.19
CA ARG A 61 25.74 19.64 10.26
C ARG A 61 25.94 18.13 10.41
N LEU A 62 25.94 17.38 9.31
CA LEU A 62 26.19 15.93 9.33
C LEU A 62 27.55 15.59 9.96
N LYS A 63 28.63 16.29 9.58
CA LYS A 63 29.96 16.10 10.20
C LYS A 63 29.95 16.31 11.71
N ASN A 64 29.17 17.27 12.20
CA ASN A 64 29.06 17.53 13.63
C ASN A 64 28.32 16.38 14.35
N TYR A 65 27.28 15.81 13.74
CA TYR A 65 26.60 14.63 14.26
C TYR A 65 27.50 13.38 14.22
N GLU A 66 28.24 13.17 13.12
CA GLU A 66 29.19 12.05 12.99
C GLU A 66 30.27 12.07 14.08
N ALA A 67 30.76 13.26 14.46
CA ALA A 67 31.77 13.39 15.51
C ALA A 67 31.30 12.96 16.91
N ALA A 68 29.99 12.98 17.16
CA ALA A 68 29.38 12.61 18.44
C ALA A 68 28.54 11.32 18.33
N TYR A 69 28.52 10.68 17.17
CA TYR A 69 27.69 9.50 16.91
C TYR A 69 28.30 8.25 17.54
N GLU A 70 27.49 7.58 18.36
CA GLU A 70 27.79 6.28 18.95
C GLU A 70 26.78 5.28 18.37
N ALA A 71 27.28 4.34 17.57
CA ALA A 71 26.45 3.32 16.95
C ALA A 71 26.04 2.27 18.00
N LEU A 72 24.85 1.69 17.85
CA LEU A 72 24.40 0.62 18.74
C LEU A 72 25.35 -0.60 18.66
N GLU A 73 25.61 -1.29 19.75
CA GLU A 73 26.51 -2.44 19.75
C GLU A 73 25.84 -3.71 20.32
N ASP A 74 26.34 -4.88 19.91
CA ASP A 74 25.85 -6.16 20.42
C ASP A 74 26.12 -6.35 21.92
N ALA A 75 27.06 -5.59 22.50
CA ALA A 75 27.29 -5.57 23.93
C ALA A 75 26.15 -4.88 24.71
N GLU A 76 25.38 -4.01 24.07
CA GLU A 76 24.31 -3.26 24.74
C GLU A 76 23.12 -4.17 25.03
N GLU A 77 22.56 -4.08 26.23
CA GLU A 77 21.43 -4.90 26.64
C GLU A 77 20.09 -4.42 26.04
N CYS A 78 20.04 -4.04 24.77
CA CYS A 78 18.86 -3.52 24.08
C CYS A 78 18.42 -4.33 22.86
N SER A 79 17.13 -4.22 22.56
CA SER A 79 16.54 -4.75 21.34
C SER A 79 16.59 -3.67 20.27
N TYR A 80 17.07 -4.02 19.08
CA TYR A 80 17.23 -3.04 18.01
C TYR A 80 17.11 -3.66 16.61
N ILE A 81 16.83 -2.81 15.63
CA ILE A 81 16.86 -3.10 14.19
C ILE A 81 17.76 -2.05 13.53
N LYS A 82 18.83 -2.50 12.89
CA LYS A 82 19.69 -1.67 12.04
C LYS A 82 19.36 -1.90 10.58
N LEU A 83 19.11 -0.82 9.87
CA LEU A 83 18.85 -0.77 8.45
C LEU A 83 20.06 -0.13 7.75
N PHE A 84 20.77 -0.88 6.93
CA PHE A 84 21.95 -0.40 6.22
C PHE A 84 21.61 -0.06 4.77
N ASP A 85 21.93 1.16 4.34
CA ASP A 85 21.64 1.71 3.02
C ASP A 85 20.19 1.38 2.60
N MET A 86 19.26 1.84 3.44
CA MET A 86 17.85 1.45 3.47
C MET A 86 17.64 -0.02 3.82
N GLN A 87 17.77 -0.93 2.86
CA GLN A 87 17.39 -2.34 3.01
C GLN A 87 18.46 -3.31 2.48
N SER A 88 19.64 -2.81 2.08
CA SER A 88 20.71 -3.65 1.53
C SER A 88 21.17 -4.73 2.51
N LYS A 89 21.10 -4.42 3.81
CA LYS A 89 21.38 -5.33 4.92
C LYS A 89 20.54 -4.91 6.12
N VAL A 90 20.03 -5.91 6.83
CA VAL A 90 19.31 -5.71 8.09
C VAL A 90 19.99 -6.50 9.20
N HIS A 91 20.22 -5.86 10.35
CA HIS A 91 20.73 -6.50 11.56
C HIS A 91 19.74 -6.30 12.70
N ALA A 92 19.17 -7.39 13.24
CA ALA A 92 18.15 -7.34 14.26
C ALA A 92 18.57 -8.14 15.49
N LYS A 93 18.42 -7.54 16.68
CA LYS A 93 18.72 -8.15 17.98
C LYS A 93 17.50 -8.05 18.90
N GLY A 94 17.11 -9.15 19.53
CA GLY A 94 16.02 -9.16 20.51
C GLY A 94 14.63 -8.85 19.93
N ILE A 95 14.40 -9.18 18.65
CA ILE A 95 13.15 -8.89 17.95
C ILE A 95 12.27 -10.15 17.90
N TYR A 96 11.09 -10.07 18.51
CA TYR A 96 10.16 -11.20 18.66
C TYR A 96 8.70 -10.78 18.40
N GLY A 97 7.81 -11.77 18.33
CA GLY A 97 6.37 -11.56 18.25
C GLY A 97 5.94 -10.76 17.03
N HIS A 98 5.04 -9.80 17.21
CA HIS A 98 4.50 -8.98 16.14
C HIS A 98 5.57 -8.16 15.41
N VAL A 99 6.59 -7.67 16.12
CA VAL A 99 7.67 -6.88 15.51
C VAL A 99 8.44 -7.73 14.50
N ALA A 100 8.77 -8.98 14.85
CA ALA A 100 9.47 -9.90 13.95
C ALA A 100 8.62 -10.36 12.76
N LYS A 101 7.32 -10.54 12.99
CA LYS A 101 6.39 -11.10 11.98
C LYS A 101 5.89 -10.08 10.96
N SER A 102 5.68 -8.83 11.40
CA SER A 102 4.93 -7.83 10.65
C SER A 102 5.76 -6.58 10.36
N ILE A 103 6.35 -5.99 11.41
CA ILE A 103 7.08 -4.72 11.30
C ILE A 103 8.40 -4.91 10.56
N LEU A 104 9.19 -5.92 10.92
CA LEU A 104 10.51 -6.15 10.31
C LEU A 104 10.42 -6.48 8.81
N PRO A 105 9.54 -7.38 8.33
CA PRO A 105 9.38 -7.61 6.89
C PRO A 105 8.92 -6.38 6.10
N TYR A 106 8.09 -5.54 6.71
CA TYR A 106 7.69 -4.26 6.13
C TYR A 106 8.86 -3.25 6.11
N MET A 107 9.70 -3.19 7.14
CA MET A 107 10.92 -2.36 7.10
C MET A 107 11.91 -2.79 6.01
N MET A 108 11.92 -4.09 5.67
CA MET A 108 12.73 -4.64 4.58
C MET A 108 12.20 -4.29 3.18
N SER A 109 11.05 -3.61 3.08
CA SER A 109 10.49 -3.16 1.80
C SER A 109 10.80 -1.70 1.47
N PHE A 110 11.54 -0.99 2.32
CA PHE A 110 11.81 0.44 2.14
C PHE A 110 12.85 0.72 1.05
N HIS A 111 12.41 1.36 -0.03
CA HIS A 111 13.29 1.84 -1.09
C HIS A 111 12.89 3.23 -1.60
N ILE A 112 13.82 3.87 -2.30
CA ILE A 112 13.67 5.24 -2.82
C ILE A 112 13.15 5.29 -4.26
N GLU A 113 13.02 4.14 -4.93
CA GLU A 113 12.58 4.09 -6.33
C GLU A 113 11.20 4.72 -6.53
N HIS A 114 11.15 5.64 -7.48
CA HIS A 114 9.95 6.38 -7.84
C HIS A 114 9.19 5.63 -8.93
N ARG A 115 8.03 5.05 -8.59
CA ARG A 115 7.28 4.16 -9.50
C ARG A 115 5.78 4.35 -9.37
N PRO A 116 5.00 4.11 -10.44
CA PRO A 116 3.56 4.15 -10.35
C PRO A 116 3.00 2.85 -9.75
N ILE A 117 2.06 3.01 -8.82
CA ILE A 117 1.17 1.96 -8.34
C ILE A 117 -0.23 2.25 -8.87
N TRP A 118 -0.82 1.29 -9.57
CA TRP A 118 -2.16 1.39 -10.13
C TRP A 118 -3.13 0.48 -9.38
N LEU A 119 -4.19 1.07 -8.83
CA LEU A 119 -5.30 0.33 -8.21
C LEU A 119 -6.52 0.38 -9.13
N VAL A 120 -7.02 -0.80 -9.51
CA VAL A 120 -8.05 -0.92 -10.54
C VAL A 120 -9.10 -1.96 -10.13
N ARG A 121 -10.38 -1.60 -10.26
CA ARG A 121 -11.48 -2.56 -10.11
C ARG A 121 -11.49 -3.51 -11.28
N ALA A 122 -11.79 -4.78 -11.01
CA ALA A 122 -12.16 -5.73 -12.05
C ALA A 122 -13.22 -5.13 -12.98
N GLY A 123 -13.07 -5.42 -14.28
CA GLY A 123 -13.95 -4.93 -15.32
C GLY A 123 -15.42 -5.29 -15.05
N HIS A 124 -16.31 -4.59 -15.77
CA HIS A 124 -17.75 -4.72 -15.54
C HIS A 124 -18.23 -6.11 -15.97
N CYS A 125 -19.03 -6.76 -15.11
CA CYS A 125 -19.74 -8.00 -15.42
C CYS A 125 -21.24 -7.72 -15.62
N THR A 126 -21.94 -8.61 -16.30
CA THR A 126 -23.34 -8.42 -16.71
C THR A 126 -24.33 -8.24 -15.56
N GLU A 127 -23.97 -8.74 -14.37
CA GLU A 127 -24.78 -8.72 -13.15
C GLU A 127 -24.73 -7.35 -12.45
N VAL A 128 -23.73 -6.52 -12.75
CA VAL A 128 -23.62 -5.17 -12.21
C VAL A 128 -24.43 -4.22 -13.09
N ARG A 129 -25.11 -3.24 -12.47
CA ARG A 129 -25.84 -2.22 -13.24
C ARG A 129 -24.86 -1.30 -13.98
N ARG A 130 -25.30 -0.83 -15.16
CA ARG A 130 -24.49 0.01 -16.06
C ARG A 130 -24.43 1.48 -15.63
N ASP A 131 -25.28 1.92 -14.72
CA ASP A 131 -25.25 3.27 -14.15
C ASP A 131 -24.10 3.35 -13.12
N PHE A 132 -22.87 3.49 -13.61
CA PHE A 132 -21.65 3.70 -12.81
C PHE A 132 -21.64 5.00 -11.96
N LEU A 133 -22.81 5.57 -11.70
CA LEU A 133 -23.08 6.84 -11.03
C LEU A 133 -23.44 6.65 -9.55
N ALA A 134 -23.94 5.49 -9.15
CA ALA A 134 -24.05 5.18 -7.74
C ALA A 134 -22.70 4.68 -7.23
N LEU A 135 -22.25 5.22 -6.09
CA LEU A 135 -21.34 4.51 -5.19
C LEU A 135 -22.12 3.26 -4.75
N ILE A 136 -22.10 2.21 -5.58
CA ILE A 136 -22.73 0.93 -5.28
C ILE A 136 -21.86 0.34 -4.17
N LYS A 137 -22.12 0.78 -2.93
CA LYS A 137 -21.83 0.08 -1.69
C LYS A 137 -22.66 -1.21 -1.61
N ASP A 138 -23.52 -1.46 -2.61
CA ASP A 138 -24.39 -2.61 -2.69
C ASP A 138 -23.56 -3.88 -2.89
N PRO A 139 -23.45 -4.71 -1.84
CA PRO A 139 -22.19 -5.38 -1.63
C PRO A 139 -22.37 -6.83 -2.04
N CYS A 140 -22.30 -7.16 -3.33
CA CYS A 140 -22.22 -8.53 -3.92
C CYS A 140 -23.34 -8.91 -4.92
N VAL A 141 -23.79 -7.99 -5.78
CA VAL A 141 -24.72 -8.39 -6.87
C VAL A 141 -24.07 -9.41 -7.84
N ALA A 142 -22.76 -9.30 -8.05
CA ALA A 142 -22.03 -10.19 -8.95
C ALA A 142 -21.59 -11.49 -8.25
N PRO A 143 -21.96 -12.69 -8.76
CA PRO A 143 -21.52 -13.96 -8.21
C PRO A 143 -20.00 -14.15 -8.31
N ARG A 144 -19.44 -15.10 -7.54
CA ARG A 144 -18.00 -15.40 -7.56
C ARG A 144 -17.56 -15.93 -8.93
N SER A 145 -18.46 -16.55 -9.67
CA SER A 145 -18.27 -17.06 -11.02
C SER A 145 -18.49 -16.01 -12.12
N ALA A 146 -18.89 -14.77 -11.78
CA ALA A 146 -19.15 -13.72 -12.75
C ALA A 146 -17.91 -13.41 -13.60
N ARG A 147 -18.14 -13.29 -14.91
CA ARG A 147 -17.14 -13.00 -15.94
C ARG A 147 -17.36 -11.63 -16.55
N LEU A 148 -16.40 -11.13 -17.32
CA LEU A 148 -16.51 -9.84 -17.97
C LEU A 148 -17.66 -9.79 -18.96
N SER A 149 -18.40 -8.68 -18.93
CA SER A 149 -19.30 -8.28 -20.01
C SER A 149 -18.49 -7.72 -21.19
N PRO A 150 -19.09 -7.52 -22.38
CA PRO A 150 -18.41 -6.86 -23.51
C PRO A 150 -17.81 -5.49 -23.15
N LEU A 151 -18.50 -4.73 -22.30
CA LEU A 151 -18.00 -3.46 -21.78
C LEU A 151 -16.79 -3.63 -20.85
N GLY A 152 -16.78 -4.69 -20.04
CA GLY A 152 -15.64 -5.04 -19.20
C GLY A 152 -14.43 -5.48 -20.01
N VAL A 153 -14.63 -6.20 -21.12
CA VAL A 153 -13.57 -6.60 -22.06
C VAL A 153 -12.98 -5.37 -22.75
N ASP A 154 -13.82 -4.45 -23.22
CA ASP A 154 -13.36 -3.18 -23.81
C ASP A 154 -12.51 -2.35 -22.82
N PHE A 155 -12.97 -2.26 -21.56
CA PHE A 155 -12.18 -1.64 -20.51
C PHE A 155 -10.84 -2.34 -20.28
N ALA A 156 -10.82 -3.67 -20.22
CA ALA A 156 -9.59 -4.45 -20.03
C ALA A 156 -8.57 -4.22 -21.15
N TYR A 157 -9.03 -4.12 -22.41
CA TYR A 157 -8.18 -3.76 -23.54
C TYR A 157 -7.58 -2.35 -23.39
N ARG A 158 -8.40 -1.35 -23.06
CA ARG A 158 -7.94 0.03 -22.85
C ARG A 158 -6.98 0.14 -21.67
N LEU A 159 -7.20 -0.63 -20.61
CA LEU A 159 -6.29 -0.73 -19.48
C LEU A 159 -4.92 -1.28 -19.91
N GLY A 160 -4.89 -2.33 -20.74
CA GLY A 160 -3.65 -2.86 -21.32
C GLY A 160 -2.83 -1.83 -22.08
N VAL A 161 -3.50 -1.03 -22.93
CA VAL A 161 -2.86 0.07 -23.67
C VAL A 161 -2.34 1.14 -22.71
N PHE A 162 -3.15 1.55 -21.73
CA PHE A 162 -2.75 2.55 -20.74
C PHE A 162 -1.51 2.13 -19.95
N VAL A 163 -1.50 0.92 -19.40
CA VAL A 163 -0.38 0.40 -18.60
C VAL A 163 0.88 0.37 -19.44
N LYS A 164 0.81 -0.11 -20.69
CA LYS A 164 1.96 -0.11 -21.59
C LYS A 164 2.50 1.30 -21.84
N GLN A 165 1.62 2.27 -22.11
CA GLN A 165 2.03 3.66 -22.35
C GLN A 165 2.62 4.31 -21.11
N ARG A 166 1.98 4.15 -19.96
CA ARG A 166 2.44 4.75 -18.70
C ARG A 166 3.74 4.14 -18.20
N THR A 167 3.92 2.82 -18.34
CA THR A 167 5.20 2.17 -18.06
C THR A 167 6.30 2.72 -18.96
N ALA A 168 6.05 2.93 -20.26
CA ALA A 168 7.05 3.49 -21.16
C ALA A 168 7.45 4.93 -20.78
N VAL A 169 6.49 5.77 -20.37
CA VAL A 169 6.76 7.13 -19.87
C VAL A 169 7.60 7.09 -18.59
N TRP A 170 7.26 6.19 -17.66
CA TRP A 170 8.05 5.99 -16.44
C TRP A 170 9.49 5.57 -16.76
N MET A 171 9.68 4.59 -17.65
CA MET A 171 11.00 4.13 -18.07
C MET A 171 11.84 5.25 -18.70
N ASP A 172 11.24 6.10 -19.53
CA ASP A 172 11.92 7.25 -20.14
C ASP A 172 12.36 8.27 -19.08
N ASN A 173 11.48 8.58 -18.11
CA ASN A 173 11.79 9.50 -17.01
C ASN A 173 12.93 8.99 -16.10
N GLU A 174 12.96 7.69 -15.83
CA GLU A 174 14.01 7.06 -15.00
C GLU A 174 15.26 6.67 -15.81
N GLY A 175 15.28 6.89 -17.13
CA GLY A 175 16.39 6.53 -18.01
C GLY A 175 16.63 5.01 -18.14
N ILE A 176 15.60 4.19 -17.92
CA ILE A 176 15.66 2.73 -17.96
C ILE A 176 15.39 2.23 -19.37
N THR A 177 16.32 1.47 -19.95
CA THR A 177 16.09 0.82 -21.24
C THR A 177 15.25 -0.47 -21.07
N PRO A 178 14.53 -0.93 -22.10
CA PRO A 178 13.84 -2.22 -22.07
C PRO A 178 14.72 -3.42 -21.75
N GLU A 179 16.01 -3.34 -22.11
CA GLU A 179 17.01 -4.38 -21.87
C GLU A 179 17.52 -4.35 -20.42
N ASP A 180 17.50 -3.17 -19.81
CA ASP A 180 17.93 -2.94 -18.43
C ASP A 180 16.78 -2.98 -17.41
N ASN A 181 15.52 -3.15 -17.85
CA ASN A 181 14.36 -3.16 -16.95
C ASN A 181 14.43 -4.37 -16.00
N PRO A 182 14.80 -4.17 -14.73
CA PRO A 182 15.19 -5.27 -13.88
C PRO A 182 13.99 -6.00 -13.26
N THR A 183 12.79 -5.40 -13.27
CA THR A 183 11.68 -5.87 -12.44
C THR A 183 10.40 -6.21 -13.21
N GLU A 184 10.25 -5.76 -14.46
CA GLU A 184 8.97 -5.81 -15.20
C GLU A 184 7.79 -5.22 -14.40
N CYS A 185 6.64 -5.01 -15.06
CA CYS A 185 5.44 -4.59 -14.32
C CYS A 185 4.88 -5.78 -13.52
N LEU A 186 4.72 -5.60 -12.21
CA LEU A 186 4.08 -6.58 -11.33
C LEU A 186 2.56 -6.42 -11.44
N VAL A 187 1.89 -7.47 -11.89
CA VAL A 187 0.43 -7.50 -12.04
C VAL A 187 -0.14 -8.46 -11.00
N MET A 188 -0.90 -7.93 -10.04
CA MET A 188 -1.51 -8.70 -8.97
C MET A 188 -3.02 -8.73 -9.15
N THR A 189 -3.63 -9.91 -9.16
CA THR A 189 -5.09 -10.05 -9.28
C THR A 189 -5.67 -10.84 -8.13
N SER A 190 -6.96 -10.62 -7.84
CA SER A 190 -7.75 -11.59 -7.08
C SER A 190 -7.87 -12.92 -7.85
N THR A 191 -8.39 -13.98 -7.22
CA THR A 191 -8.65 -15.26 -7.90
C THR A 191 -10.00 -15.32 -8.60
N LEU A 192 -10.81 -14.26 -8.55
CA LEU A 192 -12.13 -14.24 -9.19
C LEU A 192 -12.02 -14.03 -10.71
N PRO A 193 -12.81 -14.73 -11.54
CA PRO A 193 -12.67 -14.75 -13.01
C PRO A 193 -12.63 -13.35 -13.62
N ARG A 194 -13.55 -12.45 -13.26
CA ARG A 194 -13.57 -11.07 -13.76
C ARG A 194 -12.26 -10.30 -13.54
N ALA A 195 -11.54 -10.52 -12.43
CA ALA A 195 -10.27 -9.83 -12.17
C ALA A 195 -9.14 -10.42 -13.01
N VAL A 196 -9.10 -11.74 -13.12
CA VAL A 196 -8.15 -12.47 -13.95
C VAL A 196 -8.34 -12.11 -15.43
N GLU A 197 -9.57 -12.14 -15.93
CA GLU A 197 -9.92 -11.77 -17.32
C GLU A 197 -9.59 -10.29 -17.63
N THR A 198 -9.71 -9.41 -16.63
CA THR A 198 -9.32 -7.99 -16.81
C THR A 198 -7.82 -7.86 -17.03
N ALA A 199 -7.04 -8.75 -16.44
CA ALA A 199 -5.59 -8.77 -16.59
C ALA A 199 -5.11 -9.43 -17.89
N ASP A 200 -5.97 -10.10 -18.65
CA ASP A 200 -5.56 -10.87 -19.83
C ASP A 200 -4.84 -10.01 -20.89
N PHE A 201 -5.29 -8.77 -21.08
CA PHE A 201 -4.75 -7.82 -22.07
C PHE A 201 -3.54 -7.01 -21.58
N LEU A 202 -3.08 -7.23 -20.35
CA LEU A 202 -1.90 -6.57 -19.80
C LEU A 202 -0.62 -7.17 -20.39
N PRO A 203 0.52 -6.46 -20.37
CA PRO A 203 1.80 -7.05 -20.74
C PRO A 203 2.10 -8.34 -19.96
N CYS A 204 2.88 -9.24 -20.56
CA CYS A 204 3.23 -10.56 -20.02
C CYS A 204 4.16 -10.54 -18.80
N GLY A 205 4.24 -9.40 -18.09
CA GLY A 205 5.08 -9.27 -16.90
C GLY A 205 4.71 -10.25 -15.80
N LYS A 206 5.35 -10.13 -14.63
CA LYS A 206 5.10 -10.99 -13.48
C LYS A 206 3.63 -10.88 -13.02
N ARG A 207 2.83 -11.88 -13.38
CA ARG A 207 1.42 -11.99 -12.96
C ARG A 207 1.29 -12.88 -11.74
N MET A 208 0.65 -12.36 -10.69
CA MET A 208 0.34 -13.09 -9.46
C MET A 208 -1.16 -13.11 -9.23
N GLN A 209 -1.73 -14.30 -9.04
CA GLN A 209 -3.12 -14.46 -8.63
C GLN A 209 -3.15 -14.81 -7.14
N MET A 210 -3.81 -13.98 -6.34
CA MET A 210 -3.76 -14.10 -4.89
C MET A 210 -5.16 -14.12 -4.30
N ALA A 211 -5.46 -15.14 -3.50
CA ALA A 211 -6.73 -15.20 -2.78
C ALA A 211 -6.83 -14.08 -1.73
N THR A 212 -5.70 -13.56 -1.25
CA THR A 212 -5.62 -12.38 -0.37
C THR A 212 -6.13 -11.10 -1.04
N LEU A 213 -6.23 -11.05 -2.37
CA LEU A 213 -6.86 -9.96 -3.12
C LEU A 213 -8.34 -10.19 -3.43
N ASN A 214 -8.96 -11.26 -2.92
CA ASN A 214 -10.41 -11.47 -3.05
C ASN A 214 -11.18 -10.42 -2.25
N PRO A 215 -12.40 -10.05 -2.70
CA PRO A 215 -13.23 -9.08 -2.00
C PRO A 215 -13.52 -9.56 -0.58
N LEU A 216 -13.88 -8.62 0.29
CA LEU A 216 -14.45 -8.91 1.62
C LEU A 216 -15.46 -10.06 1.54
N ASP A 217 -15.20 -11.14 2.27
CA ASP A 217 -16.14 -12.26 2.34
C ASP A 217 -17.36 -11.85 3.16
N LYS A 218 -18.55 -11.99 2.57
CA LYS A 218 -19.81 -11.66 3.25
C LYS A 218 -20.57 -12.86 3.74
N GLY A 219 -20.00 -14.05 3.59
CA GLY A 219 -20.62 -15.31 4.01
C GLY A 219 -22.05 -15.44 3.50
N GLU A 220 -22.99 -15.55 4.43
CA GLU A 220 -24.42 -15.71 4.14
C GLU A 220 -25.06 -14.50 3.46
N CYS A 221 -24.46 -13.31 3.60
CA CYS A 221 -24.95 -12.06 2.98
C CYS A 221 -24.53 -11.91 1.51
N TYR A 222 -23.85 -12.91 0.93
CA TYR A 222 -23.42 -12.86 -0.45
C TYR A 222 -24.61 -12.88 -1.41
N GLY A 223 -24.69 -11.94 -2.36
CA GLY A 223 -25.82 -11.82 -3.28
C GLY A 223 -26.98 -10.97 -2.77
N MET A 224 -26.92 -10.48 -1.53
CA MET A 224 -27.97 -9.65 -0.94
C MET A 224 -27.67 -8.16 -1.11
N THR A 225 -28.70 -7.35 -1.32
CA THR A 225 -28.63 -5.89 -1.16
C THR A 225 -28.65 -5.51 0.32
N MET A 226 -28.27 -4.28 0.64
CA MET A 226 -28.38 -3.78 2.03
C MET A 226 -29.83 -3.81 2.55
N ASP A 227 -30.81 -3.52 1.69
CA ASP A 227 -32.24 -3.61 2.04
C ASP A 227 -32.66 -5.06 2.33
N GLN A 228 -32.20 -6.02 1.52
CA GLN A 228 -32.46 -7.44 1.75
C GLN A 228 -31.78 -7.93 3.04
N MET A 229 -30.57 -7.48 3.34
CA MET A 229 -29.89 -7.78 4.60
C MET A 229 -30.68 -7.24 5.80
N LYS A 230 -31.21 -6.02 5.69
CA LYS A 230 -32.05 -5.41 6.73
C LYS A 230 -33.34 -6.19 6.99
N GLU A 231 -33.96 -6.74 5.96
CA GLU A 231 -35.18 -7.54 6.06
C GLU A 231 -34.92 -8.97 6.57
N GLN A 232 -33.90 -9.64 6.03
CA GLN A 232 -33.63 -11.07 6.29
C GLN A 232 -32.76 -11.30 7.53
N LEU A 233 -31.84 -10.38 7.83
CA LEU A 233 -30.85 -10.48 8.92
C LEU A 233 -30.77 -9.15 9.70
N PRO A 234 -31.87 -8.69 10.34
CA PRO A 234 -31.96 -7.36 10.95
C PRO A 234 -30.92 -7.11 12.05
N GLU A 235 -30.58 -8.15 12.83
CA GLU A 235 -29.56 -8.05 13.89
C GLU A 235 -28.16 -7.83 13.31
N ALA A 236 -27.81 -8.56 12.25
CA ALA A 236 -26.53 -8.40 11.56
C ALA A 236 -26.44 -7.03 10.88
N TYR A 237 -27.54 -6.57 10.26
CA TYR A 237 -27.62 -5.24 9.66
C TYR A 237 -27.42 -4.15 10.71
N ALA A 238 -28.11 -4.22 11.85
CA ALA A 238 -27.99 -3.24 12.92
C ALA A 238 -26.58 -3.21 13.56
N ALA A 239 -25.92 -4.37 13.65
CA ALA A 239 -24.52 -4.44 14.08
C ALA A 239 -23.59 -3.77 13.06
N TYR A 240 -23.77 -4.06 11.76
CA TYR A 240 -22.98 -3.49 10.68
C TYR A 240 -23.16 -1.97 10.59
N GLU A 241 -24.39 -1.47 10.72
CA GLU A 241 -24.68 -0.03 10.71
C GLU A 241 -24.02 0.70 11.89
N ARG A 242 -23.87 0.04 13.04
CA ARG A 242 -23.21 0.61 14.22
C ARG A 242 -21.70 0.70 14.05
N ASP A 243 -21.07 -0.35 13.53
CA ASP A 243 -19.63 -0.40 13.32
C ASP A 243 -19.31 -1.26 12.07
N PRO A 244 -19.26 -0.64 10.88
CA PRO A 244 -18.96 -1.35 9.64
C PRO A 244 -17.56 -1.97 9.60
N TRP A 245 -16.62 -1.41 10.38
CA TRP A 245 -15.22 -1.79 10.35
C TRP A 245 -14.97 -3.10 11.09
N ARG A 246 -15.51 -3.21 12.31
CA ARG A 246 -15.30 -4.37 13.20
C ARG A 246 -16.37 -5.45 13.07
N THR A 247 -17.55 -5.12 12.55
CA THR A 247 -18.62 -6.11 12.43
C THR A 247 -18.28 -7.13 11.35
N ARG A 248 -18.19 -8.40 11.77
CA ARG A 248 -18.01 -9.53 10.86
C ARG A 248 -19.36 -9.94 10.26
N PHE A 249 -19.42 -10.10 8.94
CA PHE A 249 -20.59 -10.68 8.30
C PHE A 249 -20.82 -12.12 8.76
N PRO A 250 -22.07 -12.61 8.92
CA PRO A 250 -22.34 -14.00 9.26
C PRO A 250 -21.67 -14.98 8.29
N GLY A 251 -20.76 -15.81 8.81
CA GLY A 251 -19.94 -16.74 8.00
C GLY A 251 -18.89 -16.08 7.10
N GLY A 252 -18.58 -14.80 7.29
CA GLY A 252 -17.66 -14.01 6.47
C GLY A 252 -16.56 -13.30 7.25
N GLU A 253 -16.11 -12.17 6.73
CA GLU A 253 -15.04 -11.32 7.24
C GLU A 253 -15.59 -9.96 7.71
N SER A 254 -14.85 -9.28 8.58
CA SER A 254 -14.96 -7.82 8.80
C SER A 254 -13.94 -7.07 7.95
N TYR A 255 -14.05 -5.75 7.82
CA TYR A 255 -12.98 -4.98 7.18
C TYR A 255 -11.65 -5.07 7.95
N GLN A 256 -11.71 -5.22 9.28
CA GLN A 256 -10.52 -5.49 10.10
C GLN A 256 -9.85 -6.82 9.71
N ASP A 257 -10.65 -7.89 9.49
CA ASP A 257 -10.13 -9.18 9.03
C ASP A 257 -9.49 -9.05 7.63
N LEU A 258 -10.14 -8.30 6.73
CA LEU A 258 -9.63 -8.01 5.39
C LEU A 258 -8.30 -7.25 5.44
N MET A 259 -8.16 -6.26 6.32
CA MET A 259 -6.92 -5.49 6.50
C MET A 259 -5.76 -6.39 6.93
N MET A 260 -5.96 -7.26 7.93
CA MET A 260 -4.94 -8.20 8.37
C MET A 260 -4.54 -9.18 7.24
N ARG A 261 -5.49 -9.59 6.39
CA ARG A 261 -5.23 -10.45 5.23
C ARG A 261 -4.43 -9.77 4.12
N LEU A 262 -4.52 -8.44 4.01
CA LEU A 262 -3.85 -7.67 2.96
C LEU A 262 -2.41 -7.27 3.29
N GLU A 263 -1.98 -7.44 4.54
CA GLU A 263 -0.62 -7.09 4.98
C GLU A 263 0.49 -7.71 4.10
N PRO A 264 0.46 -9.02 3.73
CA PRO A 264 1.49 -9.57 2.85
C PRO A 264 1.46 -8.98 1.44
N VAL A 265 0.27 -8.66 0.93
CA VAL A 265 0.10 -8.03 -0.39
C VAL A 265 0.69 -6.63 -0.39
N LEU A 266 0.49 -5.89 0.70
CA LEU A 266 1.07 -4.57 0.84
C LEU A 266 2.60 -4.62 0.85
N ILE A 267 3.18 -5.58 1.58
CA ILE A 267 4.64 -5.80 1.59
C ILE A 267 5.14 -6.14 0.17
N ASP A 268 4.45 -7.03 -0.56
CA ASP A 268 4.82 -7.36 -1.95
C ASP A 268 4.79 -6.13 -2.88
N ILE A 269 3.80 -5.25 -2.71
CA ILE A 269 3.69 -4.00 -3.47
C ILE A 269 4.86 -3.08 -3.12
N GLU A 270 5.11 -2.87 -1.83
CA GLU A 270 6.18 -1.98 -1.34
C GLU A 270 7.58 -2.49 -1.69
N GLN A 271 7.80 -3.81 -1.73
CA GLN A 271 9.10 -4.40 -2.09
C GLN A 271 9.41 -4.32 -3.58
N HIS A 272 8.39 -4.30 -4.44
CA HIS A 272 8.59 -4.33 -5.88
C HIS A 272 9.05 -2.96 -6.38
N THR A 273 10.26 -2.84 -6.93
CA THR A 273 10.83 -1.56 -7.34
C THR A 273 10.31 -0.99 -8.66
N GLY A 274 9.60 -1.79 -9.46
CA GLY A 274 9.01 -1.38 -10.74
C GLY A 274 7.52 -1.02 -10.65
N PRO A 275 6.87 -0.70 -11.78
CA PRO A 275 5.45 -0.42 -11.82
C PRO A 275 4.60 -1.58 -11.28
N VAL A 276 3.60 -1.27 -10.45
CA VAL A 276 2.69 -2.27 -9.88
C VAL A 276 1.26 -2.00 -10.32
N LEU A 277 0.54 -3.04 -10.74
CA LEU A 277 -0.89 -2.98 -11.02
C LEU A 277 -1.64 -3.99 -10.17
N VAL A 278 -2.60 -3.52 -9.38
CA VAL A 278 -3.50 -4.35 -8.59
C VAL A 278 -4.90 -4.32 -9.19
N VAL A 279 -5.37 -5.48 -9.66
CA VAL A 279 -6.73 -5.68 -10.16
C VAL A 279 -7.56 -6.47 -9.14
N SER A 280 -8.45 -5.77 -8.44
CA SER A 280 -9.25 -6.36 -7.36
C SER A 280 -10.67 -5.76 -7.31
N HIS A 281 -11.27 -5.65 -6.14
CA HIS A 281 -12.67 -5.31 -5.91
C HIS A 281 -12.77 -4.18 -4.91
N ILE A 282 -13.94 -3.53 -4.86
CA ILE A 282 -14.13 -2.29 -4.10
C ILE A 282 -13.59 -2.35 -2.66
N SER A 283 -14.01 -3.32 -1.84
CA SER A 283 -13.62 -3.38 -0.42
C SER A 283 -12.12 -3.62 -0.22
N THR A 284 -11.52 -4.48 -1.04
CA THR A 284 -10.07 -4.73 -1.00
C THR A 284 -9.27 -3.51 -1.41
N LEU A 285 -9.69 -2.85 -2.50
CA LEU A 285 -9.02 -1.66 -3.00
C LEU A 285 -9.20 -0.48 -2.05
N GLN A 286 -10.35 -0.35 -1.38
CA GLN A 286 -10.58 0.66 -0.35
C GLN A 286 -9.54 0.58 0.77
N VAL A 287 -9.27 -0.62 1.29
CA VAL A 287 -8.28 -0.82 2.36
C VAL A 287 -6.86 -0.48 1.87
N LEU A 288 -6.45 -1.01 0.71
CA LEU A 288 -5.14 -0.69 0.12
C LEU A 288 -5.00 0.82 -0.15
N TYR A 289 -6.06 1.42 -0.68
CA TYR A 289 -6.06 2.81 -1.06
C TYR A 289 -6.00 3.74 0.16
N SER A 290 -6.66 3.38 1.26
CA SER A 290 -6.58 4.11 2.53
C SER A 290 -5.14 4.17 3.07
N TYR A 291 -4.39 3.07 2.93
CA TYR A 291 -3.00 3.02 3.35
C TYR A 291 -2.15 4.05 2.58
N PHE A 292 -2.24 4.06 1.24
CA PHE A 292 -1.46 5.01 0.43
C PHE A 292 -1.92 6.46 0.60
N LEU A 293 -3.17 6.70 0.97
CA LEU A 293 -3.66 8.03 1.31
C LEU A 293 -3.22 8.53 2.69
N GLY A 294 -2.67 7.66 3.55
CA GLY A 294 -2.47 7.99 4.96
C GLY A 294 -3.78 8.31 5.70
N ALA A 295 -4.91 7.88 5.16
CA ALA A 295 -6.22 8.10 5.76
C ALA A 295 -6.47 7.09 6.89
N PRO A 296 -7.23 7.46 7.94
CA PRO A 296 -7.61 6.53 9.00
C PRO A 296 -8.24 5.27 8.41
N ILE A 297 -7.66 4.10 8.71
CA ILE A 297 -8.01 2.84 8.04
C ILE A 297 -9.47 2.46 8.28
N GLU A 298 -10.03 2.86 9.41
CA GLU A 298 -11.43 2.69 9.79
C GLU A 298 -12.40 3.41 8.84
N SER A 299 -11.94 4.48 8.16
CA SER A 299 -12.72 5.23 7.17
C SER A 299 -12.62 4.67 5.74
N SER A 300 -11.82 3.62 5.54
CA SER A 300 -11.64 3.01 4.22
C SER A 300 -12.95 2.58 3.51
N PRO A 301 -14.02 2.10 4.20
CA PRO A 301 -15.27 1.74 3.52
C PRO A 301 -15.98 2.91 2.82
N ASP A 302 -15.63 4.15 3.17
CA ASP A 302 -16.18 5.37 2.57
C ASP A 302 -15.38 5.88 1.36
N LEU A 303 -14.19 5.33 1.11
CA LEU A 303 -13.37 5.72 -0.02
C LEU A 303 -14.02 5.32 -1.35
N GLU A 304 -14.10 6.27 -2.26
CA GLU A 304 -14.65 6.02 -3.59
C GLU A 304 -13.60 5.34 -4.49
N ILE A 305 -13.95 4.14 -4.98
CA ILE A 305 -13.18 3.43 -6.01
C ILE A 305 -14.06 3.34 -7.27
N PRO A 306 -13.90 4.26 -8.23
CA PRO A 306 -14.76 4.32 -9.42
C PRO A 306 -14.53 3.12 -10.35
N PHE A 307 -15.61 2.64 -10.97
CA PHE A 307 -15.51 1.64 -12.03
C PHE A 307 -14.89 2.23 -13.31
N HIS A 308 -14.18 1.37 -14.04
CA HIS A 308 -13.49 1.69 -15.30
C HIS A 308 -12.63 2.93 -15.17
N SER A 309 -11.85 2.94 -14.10
CA SER A 309 -10.93 4.03 -13.81
C SER A 309 -9.67 3.44 -13.20
N VAL A 310 -8.54 4.10 -13.46
CA VAL A 310 -7.26 3.76 -12.85
C VAL A 310 -6.95 4.80 -11.78
N LEU A 311 -6.80 4.34 -10.54
CA LEU A 311 -6.25 5.15 -9.47
C LEU A 311 -4.74 4.98 -9.53
N GLU A 312 -4.04 6.01 -9.95
CA GLU A 312 -2.58 6.06 -9.98
C GLU A 312 -2.07 6.74 -8.72
N LEU A 313 -1.10 6.08 -8.10
CA LEU A 313 -0.38 6.52 -6.91
C LEU A 313 1.09 6.57 -7.27
N VAL A 314 1.70 7.74 -7.09
CA VAL A 314 3.14 7.96 -7.33
C VAL A 314 3.76 8.53 -6.06
N PRO A 315 4.90 8.00 -5.57
CA PRO A 315 5.57 8.53 -4.39
C PRO A 315 5.87 10.02 -4.56
N SER A 316 5.68 10.79 -3.50
CA SER A 316 5.96 12.23 -3.48
C SER A 316 6.48 12.64 -2.11
N GLN A 317 6.90 13.89 -1.96
CA GLN A 317 7.54 14.37 -0.72
C GLN A 317 6.62 14.25 0.51
N ASP A 318 5.31 14.46 0.34
CA ASP A 318 4.31 14.40 1.42
C ASP A 318 3.57 13.05 1.50
N GLY A 319 4.10 12.00 0.87
CA GLY A 319 3.48 10.67 0.78
C GLY A 319 3.21 10.28 -0.66
N TRP A 320 1.97 10.43 -1.15
CA TRP A 320 1.57 9.95 -2.47
C TRP A 320 0.78 10.98 -3.27
N THR A 321 1.21 11.19 -4.52
CA THR A 321 0.42 11.92 -5.51
C THR A 321 -0.63 10.99 -6.11
N LYS A 322 -1.89 11.39 -6.02
CA LYS A 322 -3.04 10.65 -6.54
C LYS A 322 -3.53 11.26 -7.85
N THR A 323 -3.65 10.44 -8.89
CA THR A 323 -4.35 10.82 -10.12
C THR A 323 -5.41 9.78 -10.49
N VAL A 324 -6.57 10.23 -10.96
CA VAL A 324 -7.67 9.34 -11.39
C VAL A 324 -7.84 9.45 -12.90
N PHE A 325 -7.62 8.34 -13.61
CA PHE A 325 -7.85 8.24 -15.04
C PHE A 325 -9.17 7.56 -15.31
N ASN A 326 -10.16 8.32 -15.79
CA ASN A 326 -11.44 7.77 -16.19
C ASN A 326 -11.30 7.12 -17.59
N MET A 327 -11.68 5.84 -17.68
CA MET A 327 -11.67 5.05 -18.90
C MET A 327 -13.08 4.58 -19.28
N ARG A 328 -14.12 5.30 -18.88
CA ARG A 328 -15.48 5.05 -19.38
C ARG A 328 -15.53 5.48 -20.86
N ALA A 329 -16.24 4.71 -21.68
CA ALA A 329 -16.50 5.06 -23.07
C ALA A 329 -17.65 6.07 -23.16
#